data_AF-G9WYN5-F1
#
_entry.id   AF-G9WYN5-F1
#
_cell.length_a   1.000
_cell.length_b   1.000
_cell.length_c   1.000
_cell.angle_alpha   90.00
_cell.angle_beta   90.00
_cell.angle_gamma   90.00
#
_symmetry.space_group_name_H-M   'P 1'
#
loop_
_entity.id
_entity.type
_entity.pdbx_description
1 polymer ?
#
loop_
_entity_poly.entity_id
_entity_poly.type
_entity_poly.pdbx_seq_one_letter_code
_entity_poly.pdbx_strand_id
1 'polypeptide(L)'
;MSNIVVIAVEKVQRYIFQTIDQNQADEKTLKNIISASNDVARSILAKIEKTFNLDTTQMGNGDIILWISGKVIFQSALPKDEVQIRLKKLYKTIYEKYQGNIFLSYTVFPSRNMDNMDILKEAERQIKSSQTKAKVIKDNYELLFNFKETESKKQTIKTESEEDEEQVFLTNMDDLVVLDEKHETDSSDGKIAIVKADINNLGMIMKGINDYDNYLKISKLLSDKISVQHFRELIGRNDSLKGKILPFYVAGDDIFYAVRIDSLFDSIRVLNILIKEINQEMKEEGIGNTMELSVAVGVVFVNNHQPVRYYRQMVEKELSKAKKDMKTKKSFNSTVGICMADNRFYIYKEGFGSGESDGFSRFCIELKEMQKLMEEKIFTRTSLHNLLINLEIEKDKDKQILYALYFLMPNLRTRDIGNIEENKELYFKYYFLSNLVEEKRDNQDKTERYFVPENIDSILIPKLKLILLLLKKQYYNKSEEFNYRYIISTDNKSFTDQKRRIRSVMFHKPINYLLNRMQKYDSIENLFIKKSFKNNKQLYISARFEPAIFYRAKRLMELGKEDQVLNMFINYNNSFNNIDTEQKENVHTMSFDEVKFRKKFLKEKDTMWLDRLILLYKYNEQRIMLKTGEKKINS
;
A
#
# COMPACT_ATOMS: atom_id res chain seq x y z
N MET A 1 50.48 14.90 -19.15
CA MET A 1 49.61 14.75 -17.97
C MET A 1 48.32 14.13 -18.46
N SER A 2 47.91 12.99 -17.89
CA SER A 2 46.63 12.38 -18.22
C SER A 2 45.49 13.12 -17.52
N ASN A 3 44.42 13.34 -18.27
CA ASN A 3 43.18 13.94 -17.79
C ASN A 3 42.15 12.84 -17.60
N ILE A 4 41.42 12.91 -16.50
CA ILE A 4 40.28 12.02 -16.25
C ILE A 4 39.05 12.73 -16.79
N VAL A 5 38.34 12.04 -17.68
CA VAL A 5 37.12 12.52 -18.30
C VAL A 5 35.95 11.75 -17.71
N VAL A 6 34.96 12.50 -17.28
CA VAL A 6 33.76 11.96 -16.65
C VAL A 6 32.54 12.49 -17.38
N ILE A 7 31.69 11.60 -17.87
CA ILE A 7 30.46 11.93 -18.58
C ILE A 7 29.30 11.21 -17.88
N ALA A 8 28.24 11.95 -17.53
CA ALA A 8 27.00 11.42 -16.99
C ALA A 8 25.83 11.75 -17.91
N VAL A 9 25.06 10.73 -18.28
CA VAL A 9 23.84 10.85 -19.07
C VAL A 9 22.66 11.04 -18.12
N GLU A 10 22.08 12.24 -18.11
CA GLU A 10 20.92 12.57 -17.28
C GLU A 10 19.61 12.52 -18.09
N LYS A 11 18.50 12.34 -17.37
CA LYS A 11 17.11 12.45 -17.88
C LYS A 11 16.68 11.38 -18.90
N VAL A 12 17.34 10.23 -18.96
CA VAL A 12 16.92 9.07 -19.79
C VAL A 12 15.46 8.68 -19.52
N GLN A 13 15.06 8.59 -18.25
CA GLN A 13 13.67 8.32 -17.84
C GLN A 13 12.67 9.35 -18.42
N ARG A 14 13.04 10.65 -18.42
CA ARG A 14 12.17 11.71 -18.95
C ARG A 14 11.97 11.57 -20.46
N TYR A 15 13.02 11.22 -21.18
CA TYR A 15 12.95 10.94 -22.62
C TYR A 15 12.04 9.74 -22.90
N ILE A 16 12.19 8.64 -22.15
CA ILE A 16 11.35 7.45 -22.27
C ILE A 16 9.87 7.82 -22.08
N PHE A 17 9.53 8.50 -20.97
CA PHE A 17 8.14 8.86 -20.70
C PHE A 17 7.53 9.80 -21.73
N GLN A 18 8.28 10.78 -22.22
CA GLN A 18 7.80 11.68 -23.26
C GLN A 18 7.56 10.93 -24.57
N THR A 19 8.42 9.98 -24.90
CA THR A 19 8.24 9.12 -26.08
C THR A 19 7.03 8.21 -25.92
N ILE A 20 6.73 7.71 -24.71
CA ILE A 20 5.50 6.95 -24.44
C ILE A 20 4.27 7.84 -24.59
N ASP A 21 4.25 9.00 -23.94
CA ASP A 21 3.10 9.93 -23.98
C ASP A 21 2.79 10.41 -25.42
N GLN A 22 3.82 10.62 -26.25
CA GLN A 22 3.64 11.07 -27.64
C GLN A 22 3.13 9.98 -28.58
N ASN A 23 3.30 8.70 -28.22
CA ASN A 23 3.02 7.56 -29.10
C ASN A 23 1.97 6.60 -28.52
N GLN A 24 1.18 7.02 -27.53
CA GLN A 24 0.14 6.18 -26.90
C GLN A 24 -0.90 5.62 -27.90
N ALA A 25 -1.01 6.18 -29.11
CA ALA A 25 -1.96 5.77 -30.14
C ALA A 25 -1.48 4.63 -31.06
N ASP A 26 -0.20 4.25 -31.04
CA ASP A 26 0.36 3.24 -31.96
C ASP A 26 0.82 1.98 -31.20
N GLU A 27 0.11 0.85 -31.39
CA GLU A 27 0.34 -0.47 -30.78
C GLU A 27 1.79 -0.97 -30.89
N LYS A 28 2.49 -0.62 -31.98
CA LYS A 28 3.90 -1.00 -32.20
C LYS A 28 4.91 -0.21 -31.36
N THR A 29 4.50 0.91 -30.74
CA THR A 29 5.46 1.90 -30.25
C THR A 29 5.91 1.66 -28.80
N LEU A 30 5.08 1.04 -27.96
CA LEU A 30 5.49 0.65 -26.60
C LEU A 30 6.66 -0.35 -26.61
N LYS A 31 6.63 -1.34 -27.52
CA LYS A 31 7.75 -2.29 -27.78
C LYS A 31 9.03 -1.54 -28.17
N ASN A 32 8.91 -0.56 -29.07
CA ASN A 32 10.03 0.28 -29.51
C ASN A 32 10.61 1.15 -28.38
N ILE A 33 9.80 1.57 -27.41
CA ILE A 33 10.23 2.46 -26.33
C ILE A 33 10.94 1.69 -25.19
N ILE A 34 10.53 0.45 -24.90
CA ILE A 34 11.21 -0.42 -23.93
C ILE A 34 12.60 -0.80 -24.46
N SER A 35 12.71 -1.15 -25.75
CA SER A 35 14.01 -1.38 -26.41
C SER A 35 14.85 -0.09 -26.51
N ALA A 36 14.21 1.06 -26.69
CA ALA A 36 14.90 2.34 -26.80
C ALA A 36 15.74 2.72 -25.56
N SER A 37 15.45 2.25 -24.34
CA SER A 37 16.28 2.60 -23.16
C SER A 37 17.69 2.01 -23.26
N ASN A 38 17.79 0.71 -23.57
CA ASN A 38 19.08 0.05 -23.77
C ASN A 38 19.76 0.52 -25.05
N ASP A 39 18.99 0.78 -26.11
CA ASP A 39 19.52 1.29 -27.38
C ASP A 39 20.00 2.74 -27.28
N VAL A 40 19.37 3.59 -26.46
CA VAL A 40 19.83 4.96 -26.19
C VAL A 40 21.14 4.93 -25.44
N ALA A 41 21.25 4.12 -24.38
CA ALA A 41 22.49 3.98 -23.62
C ALA A 41 23.63 3.46 -24.52
N ARG A 42 23.40 2.36 -25.26
CA ARG A 42 24.37 1.80 -26.22
C ARG A 42 24.70 2.77 -27.35
N SER A 43 23.71 3.49 -27.89
CA SER A 43 23.93 4.47 -28.98
C SER A 43 24.74 5.67 -28.51
N ILE A 44 24.50 6.15 -27.28
CA ILE A 44 25.30 7.22 -26.67
C ILE A 44 26.72 6.73 -26.39
N LEU A 45 26.86 5.51 -25.88
CA LEU A 45 28.15 4.89 -25.57
C LEU A 45 29.01 4.71 -26.83
N ALA A 46 28.45 4.13 -27.89
CA ALA A 46 29.10 4.03 -29.20
C ALA A 46 29.50 5.41 -29.77
N LYS A 47 28.71 6.45 -29.47
CA LYS A 47 29.04 7.83 -29.85
C LYS A 47 30.23 8.37 -29.04
N ILE A 48 30.31 8.05 -27.76
CA ILE A 48 31.41 8.43 -26.87
C ILE A 48 32.69 7.72 -27.32
N GLU A 49 32.65 6.41 -27.52
CA GLU A 49 33.76 5.61 -28.04
C GLU A 49 34.29 6.18 -29.35
N LYS A 50 33.41 6.46 -30.31
CA LYS A 50 33.79 7.04 -31.61
C LYS A 50 34.35 8.47 -31.50
N THR A 51 33.92 9.25 -30.52
CA THR A 51 34.39 10.65 -30.35
C THR A 51 35.76 10.72 -29.69
N PHE A 52 36.06 9.74 -28.83
CA PHE A 52 37.31 9.68 -28.06
C PHE A 52 38.29 8.59 -28.53
N ASN A 53 37.92 7.78 -29.53
CA ASN A 53 38.69 6.64 -30.04
C ASN A 53 39.09 5.65 -28.93
N LEU A 54 38.11 5.21 -28.15
CA LEU A 54 38.33 4.24 -27.07
C LEU A 54 38.25 2.81 -27.65
N ASP A 55 39.23 1.95 -27.38
CA ASP A 55 39.21 0.53 -27.75
C ASP A 55 38.52 -0.29 -26.64
N THR A 56 37.39 -0.94 -26.96
CA THR A 56 36.56 -1.69 -26.00
C THR A 56 36.82 -3.19 -25.93
N THR A 57 37.79 -3.72 -26.67
CA THR A 57 38.00 -5.18 -26.77
C THR A 57 38.64 -5.84 -25.55
N GLN A 58 39.05 -5.11 -24.51
CA GLN A 58 39.53 -5.71 -23.26
C GLN A 58 39.09 -4.87 -22.05
N MET A 59 38.00 -5.29 -21.38
CA MET A 59 37.80 -4.97 -19.95
C MET A 59 39.02 -5.50 -19.19
N GLY A 60 40.03 -4.66 -19.01
CA GLY A 60 41.24 -5.03 -18.28
C GLY A 60 42.48 -4.21 -18.58
N ASN A 61 42.65 -3.58 -19.75
CA ASN A 61 43.95 -2.94 -20.05
C ASN A 61 44.01 -1.80 -21.09
N GLY A 62 42.92 -1.06 -21.35
CA GLY A 62 43.00 0.11 -22.23
C GLY A 62 41.98 1.20 -21.90
N ASP A 63 42.47 2.35 -21.45
CA ASP A 63 41.83 3.68 -21.32
C ASP A 63 40.50 3.85 -20.54
N ILE A 64 39.66 2.83 -20.41
CA ILE A 64 38.34 2.90 -19.75
C ILE A 64 38.48 2.52 -18.28
N ILE A 65 38.24 3.49 -17.40
CA ILE A 65 38.28 3.29 -15.95
C ILE A 65 36.96 2.68 -15.48
N LEU A 66 35.78 3.11 -15.97
CA LEU A 66 34.51 2.57 -15.46
C LEU A 66 33.31 2.88 -16.37
N TRP A 67 32.41 1.90 -16.55
CA TRP A 67 31.08 2.12 -17.13
C TRP A 67 29.97 1.55 -16.24
N ILE A 68 29.26 2.43 -15.53
CA ILE A 68 28.18 2.03 -14.60
C ILE A 68 27.05 3.07 -14.63
N SER A 69 25.81 2.62 -14.79
CA SER A 69 24.58 3.40 -14.55
C SER A 69 24.55 4.77 -15.25
N GLY A 70 24.81 4.78 -16.57
CA GLY A 70 24.79 6.01 -17.37
C GLY A 70 25.95 6.97 -17.12
N LYS A 71 27.00 6.55 -16.40
CA LYS A 71 28.26 7.29 -16.25
C LYS A 71 29.40 6.57 -16.98
N VAL A 72 30.24 7.34 -17.66
CA VAL A 72 31.47 6.89 -18.30
C VAL A 72 32.63 7.64 -17.68
N ILE A 73 33.61 6.91 -17.15
CA ILE A 73 34.87 7.44 -16.62
C ILE A 73 36.01 6.81 -17.41
N PHE A 74 36.86 7.63 -18.01
CA PHE A 74 38.01 7.16 -18.76
C PHE A 74 39.18 8.12 -18.65
N GLN A 75 40.38 7.59 -18.85
CA GLN A 75 41.61 8.37 -18.88
C GLN A 75 41.87 8.82 -20.32
N SER A 76 42.22 10.09 -20.50
CA SER A 76 42.59 10.64 -21.79
C SER A 76 43.99 11.25 -21.72
N ALA A 77 44.84 10.85 -22.67
CA ALA A 77 46.15 11.47 -22.88
C ALA A 77 46.05 12.85 -23.57
N LEU A 78 44.87 13.24 -24.05
CA LEU A 78 44.66 14.49 -24.78
C LEU A 78 44.78 15.73 -23.88
N PRO A 79 45.24 16.87 -24.43
CA PRO A 79 45.21 18.15 -23.72
C PRO A 79 43.79 18.54 -23.31
N LYS A 80 43.67 19.23 -22.18
CA LYS A 80 42.37 19.61 -21.59
C LYS A 80 41.47 20.39 -22.56
N ASP A 81 42.07 21.28 -23.36
CA ASP A 81 41.34 22.11 -24.32
C ASP A 81 40.75 21.27 -25.46
N GLU A 82 41.50 20.28 -25.95
CA GLU A 82 41.04 19.37 -26.99
C GLU A 82 39.92 18.45 -26.48
N VAL A 83 40.06 17.93 -25.25
CA VAL A 83 39.01 17.18 -24.57
C VAL A 83 37.73 18.01 -24.47
N GLN A 84 37.84 19.29 -24.10
CA GLN A 84 36.67 20.15 -23.93
C GLN A 84 35.98 20.49 -25.26
N ILE A 85 36.73 20.64 -26.35
CA ILE A 85 36.16 20.77 -27.72
C ILE A 85 35.38 19.51 -28.10
N ARG A 86 35.94 18.32 -27.86
CA ARG A 86 35.28 17.04 -28.14
C ARG A 86 34.02 16.85 -27.30
N LEU A 87 34.04 17.24 -26.02
CA LEU A 87 32.87 17.20 -25.12
C LEU A 87 31.76 18.14 -25.59
N LYS A 88 32.07 19.38 -26.03
CA LYS A 88 31.07 20.30 -26.61
C LYS A 88 30.44 19.73 -27.89
N LYS A 89 31.24 19.13 -28.77
CA LYS A 89 30.75 18.51 -30.00
C LYS A 89 29.83 17.32 -29.70
N LEU A 90 30.21 16.48 -28.73
CA LEU A 90 29.39 15.37 -28.26
C LEU A 90 28.06 15.89 -27.66
N TYR A 91 28.12 16.89 -26.78
CA TYR A 91 26.94 17.51 -26.18
C TYR A 91 25.96 18.00 -27.25
N LYS A 92 26.44 18.79 -28.22
CA LYS A 92 25.59 19.29 -29.32
C LYS A 92 24.93 18.16 -30.10
N THR A 93 25.70 17.13 -30.47
CA THR A 93 25.21 16.01 -31.28
C THR A 93 24.10 15.23 -30.56
N ILE A 94 24.28 14.96 -29.27
CA ILE A 94 23.28 14.24 -28.47
C ILE A 94 22.06 15.14 -28.20
N TYR A 95 22.28 16.41 -27.84
CA TYR A 95 21.20 17.35 -27.57
C TYR A 95 20.29 17.56 -28.80
N GLU A 96 20.87 17.72 -30.00
CA GLU A 96 20.10 17.85 -31.24
C GLU A 96 19.39 16.53 -31.63
N LYS A 97 20.09 15.39 -31.53
CA LYS A 97 19.50 14.07 -31.88
C LYS A 97 18.28 13.71 -31.03
N TYR A 98 18.33 14.01 -29.74
CA TYR A 98 17.25 13.72 -28.78
C TYR A 98 16.38 14.93 -28.47
N GLN A 99 16.44 15.98 -29.29
CA GLN A 99 15.59 17.18 -29.18
C GLN A 99 15.59 17.81 -27.77
N GLY A 100 16.74 17.80 -27.10
CA GLY A 100 16.92 18.37 -25.76
C GLY A 100 16.38 17.55 -24.59
N ASN A 101 15.84 16.35 -24.85
CA ASN A 101 15.26 15.50 -23.80
C ASN A 101 16.32 14.75 -22.99
N ILE A 102 17.52 14.54 -23.55
CA ILE A 102 18.68 13.95 -22.87
C ILE A 102 19.70 15.06 -22.60
N PHE A 103 20.22 15.11 -21.38
CA PHE A 103 21.21 16.10 -20.95
C PHE A 103 22.50 15.40 -20.56
N LEU A 104 23.63 15.81 -21.14
CA LEU A 104 24.94 15.30 -20.75
C LEU A 104 25.60 16.25 -19.75
N SER A 105 25.98 15.74 -18.58
CA SER A 105 26.87 16.44 -17.65
C SER A 105 28.28 15.90 -17.81
N TYR A 106 29.30 16.77 -17.82
CA TYR A 106 30.69 16.32 -17.95
C TYR A 106 31.65 17.16 -17.10
N THR A 107 32.74 16.54 -16.65
CA THR A 107 33.85 17.21 -15.98
C THR A 107 35.19 16.62 -16.39
N VAL A 108 36.26 17.40 -16.22
CA VAL A 108 37.64 17.02 -16.54
C VAL A 108 38.56 17.49 -15.41
N PHE A 109 39.32 16.57 -14.83
CA PHE A 109 40.30 16.84 -13.78
C PHE A 109 41.59 16.03 -13.97
N PRO A 110 42.75 16.51 -13.47
CA PRO A 110 44.04 15.83 -13.67
C PRO A 110 44.16 14.59 -12.79
N SER A 111 44.76 13.51 -13.33
CA SER A 111 44.92 12.18 -12.69
C SER A 111 45.94 12.10 -11.54
N ARG A 112 46.23 13.19 -10.82
CA ARG A 112 47.39 13.29 -9.91
C ARG A 112 47.40 12.21 -8.80
N ASN A 113 48.18 11.13 -8.98
CA ASN A 113 48.43 10.05 -8.02
C ASN A 113 47.19 9.59 -7.23
N MET A 114 46.05 9.50 -7.91
CA MET A 114 44.80 9.00 -7.30
C MET A 114 44.67 7.51 -7.57
N ASP A 115 44.30 6.74 -6.55
CA ASP A 115 43.85 5.36 -6.73
C ASP A 115 42.51 5.33 -7.50
N ASN A 116 42.18 4.21 -8.14
CA ASN A 116 40.95 4.03 -8.91
C ASN A 116 39.69 4.35 -8.08
N MET A 117 39.70 4.02 -6.78
CA MET A 117 38.61 4.38 -5.85
C MET A 117 38.55 5.87 -5.54
N ASP A 118 39.68 6.56 -5.46
CA ASP A 118 39.73 8.01 -5.26
C ASP A 118 39.27 8.76 -6.50
N ILE A 119 39.63 8.25 -7.69
CA ILE A 119 39.12 8.74 -8.99
C ILE A 119 37.59 8.64 -9.04
N LEU A 120 37.03 7.49 -8.65
CA LEU A 120 35.59 7.26 -8.57
C LEU A 120 34.89 8.23 -7.61
N LYS A 121 35.41 8.38 -6.38
CA LYS A 121 34.85 9.27 -5.36
C LYS A 121 34.90 10.74 -5.80
N GLU A 122 35.98 11.16 -6.43
CA GLU A 122 36.13 12.52 -6.95
C GLU A 122 35.23 12.78 -8.17
N ALA A 123 35.12 11.80 -9.08
CA ALA A 123 34.20 11.86 -10.22
C ALA A 123 32.74 11.99 -9.76
N GLU A 124 32.33 11.18 -8.79
CA GLU A 124 31.01 11.25 -8.14
C GLU A 124 30.74 12.63 -7.52
N ARG A 125 31.71 13.16 -6.76
CA ARG A 125 31.62 14.46 -6.09
C ARG A 125 31.46 15.58 -7.10
N GLN A 126 32.25 15.57 -8.17
CA GLN A 126 32.22 16.63 -9.17
C GLN A 126 30.97 16.57 -10.05
N ILE A 127 30.49 15.40 -10.49
CA ILE A 127 29.25 15.32 -11.28
C ILE A 127 28.05 15.84 -10.47
N LYS A 128 27.98 15.53 -9.17
CA LYS A 128 26.87 15.94 -8.29
C LYS A 128 26.89 17.44 -7.96
N SER A 129 28.00 18.15 -8.24
CA SER A 129 28.13 19.57 -7.92
C SER A 129 27.26 20.45 -8.84
N SER A 130 26.57 21.43 -8.25
CA SER A 130 25.82 22.44 -8.99
C SER A 130 26.71 23.30 -9.89
N GLN A 131 27.98 23.48 -9.51
CA GLN A 131 28.97 24.23 -10.29
C GLN A 131 29.30 23.55 -11.63
N THR A 132 29.36 22.22 -11.64
CA THR A 132 29.63 21.44 -12.86
C THR A 132 28.49 21.60 -13.86
N LYS A 133 27.23 21.51 -13.40
CA LYS A 133 26.05 21.77 -14.24
C LYS A 133 26.04 23.20 -14.77
N ALA A 134 26.32 24.19 -13.92
CA ALA A 134 26.39 25.59 -14.33
C ALA A 134 27.48 25.80 -15.40
N LYS A 135 28.63 25.13 -15.27
CA LYS A 135 29.70 25.18 -16.24
C LYS A 135 29.29 24.56 -17.59
N VAL A 136 28.65 23.39 -17.59
CA VAL A 136 28.13 22.77 -18.82
C VAL A 136 27.08 23.64 -19.51
N ILE A 137 26.20 24.28 -18.74
CA ILE A 137 25.21 25.23 -19.29
C ILE A 137 25.91 26.44 -19.89
N LYS A 138 26.88 27.03 -19.19
CA LYS A 138 27.68 28.16 -19.70
C LYS A 138 28.46 27.77 -20.95
N ASP A 139 28.99 26.56 -21.02
CA ASP A 139 29.76 26.05 -22.15
C ASP A 139 28.92 25.86 -23.42
N ASN A 140 27.60 25.66 -23.26
CA ASN A 140 26.66 25.34 -24.34
C ASN A 140 25.47 26.32 -24.41
N TYR A 141 25.61 27.54 -23.85
CA TYR A 141 24.51 28.50 -23.71
C TYR A 141 23.87 28.87 -25.05
N GLU A 142 24.67 29.02 -26.11
CA GLU A 142 24.21 29.34 -27.47
C GLU A 142 23.29 28.26 -28.05
N LEU A 143 23.48 27.00 -27.66
CA LEU A 143 22.62 25.90 -28.09
C LEU A 143 21.35 25.81 -27.24
N LEU A 144 21.48 26.05 -25.93
CA LEU A 144 20.40 25.86 -24.94
C LEU A 144 19.36 26.98 -24.97
N PHE A 145 19.78 28.21 -25.24
CA PHE A 145 18.93 29.40 -25.23
C PHE A 145 18.56 29.90 -26.62
N ASN A 146 18.88 29.12 -27.66
CA ASN A 146 18.47 29.41 -29.02
C ASN A 146 17.24 28.57 -29.39
N PHE A 147 16.16 29.26 -29.75
CA PHE A 147 14.91 28.62 -30.16
C PHE A 147 15.05 28.13 -31.60
N LYS A 148 15.14 26.80 -31.77
CA LYS A 148 15.00 26.15 -33.07
C LYS A 148 13.63 25.51 -33.16
N GLU A 149 12.88 25.82 -34.22
CA GLU A 149 11.71 25.03 -34.58
C GLU A 149 12.18 23.62 -35.00
N THR A 150 11.71 22.62 -34.28
CA THR A 150 12.04 21.23 -34.57
C THR A 150 11.09 20.73 -35.65
N GLU A 151 11.60 20.40 -36.85
CA GLU A 151 10.85 19.56 -37.78
C GLU A 151 10.57 18.22 -37.08
N SER A 152 9.29 17.88 -36.92
CA SER A 152 8.82 16.64 -36.32
C SER A 152 9.16 15.44 -37.23
N LYS A 153 10.44 15.08 -37.30
CA LYS A 153 10.86 13.83 -37.91
C LYS A 153 10.49 12.72 -36.94
N LYS A 154 9.40 12.00 -37.24
CA LYS A 154 9.07 10.72 -36.59
C LYS A 154 10.31 9.84 -36.69
N GLN A 155 11.05 9.67 -35.60
CA GLN A 155 12.16 8.73 -35.56
C GLN A 155 11.58 7.33 -35.52
N THR A 156 11.49 6.69 -36.68
CA THR A 156 11.22 5.25 -36.77
C THR A 156 12.50 4.53 -36.39
N ILE A 157 12.62 4.13 -35.12
CA ILE A 157 13.67 3.19 -34.70
C ILE A 157 13.27 1.84 -35.33
N LYS A 158 13.99 1.42 -36.37
CA LYS A 158 13.90 0.05 -36.89
C LYS A 158 14.79 -0.83 -36.03
N THR A 159 14.21 -1.78 -35.33
CA THR A 159 14.91 -2.91 -34.71
C THR A 159 14.80 -4.13 -35.62
N GLU A 160 15.91 -4.84 -35.80
CA GLU A 160 15.91 -6.21 -36.32
C GLU A 160 15.16 -7.08 -35.31
N SER A 161 14.09 -7.72 -35.75
CA SER A 161 13.26 -8.60 -34.93
C SER A 161 13.98 -9.92 -34.73
N GLU A 162 14.46 -10.20 -33.52
CA GLU A 162 14.64 -11.58 -33.09
C GLU A 162 13.25 -12.16 -32.80
N GLU A 163 12.82 -13.09 -33.66
CA GLU A 163 11.48 -13.67 -33.73
C GLU A 163 11.13 -14.61 -32.54
N ASP A 164 11.99 -14.73 -31.52
CA ASP A 164 11.81 -15.66 -30.39
C ASP A 164 11.49 -14.99 -29.02
N GLU A 165 11.45 -13.65 -28.93
CA GLU A 165 11.28 -12.92 -27.65
C GLU A 165 9.81 -12.72 -27.17
N GLU A 166 8.82 -13.31 -27.84
CA GLU A 166 7.44 -12.78 -27.92
C GLU A 166 6.38 -13.25 -26.89
N GLN A 167 6.67 -14.08 -25.89
CA GLN A 167 5.57 -14.71 -25.10
C GLN A 167 5.42 -14.28 -23.62
N VAL A 168 6.33 -13.51 -23.02
CA VAL A 168 6.30 -13.28 -21.55
C VAL A 168 5.60 -11.98 -21.15
N PHE A 169 5.86 -10.87 -21.86
CA PHE A 169 5.23 -9.58 -21.59
C PHE A 169 4.04 -9.32 -22.51
N LEU A 170 3.13 -8.45 -22.06
CA LEU A 170 2.09 -7.92 -22.95
C LEU A 170 2.69 -6.91 -23.93
N THR A 171 2.06 -6.83 -25.09
CA THR A 171 2.39 -5.88 -26.15
C THR A 171 1.62 -4.57 -26.00
N ASN A 172 0.38 -4.62 -25.50
CA ASN A 172 -0.50 -3.45 -25.34
C ASN A 172 -0.97 -3.27 -23.88
N MET A 173 -1.27 -2.02 -23.51
CA MET A 173 -1.99 -1.69 -22.26
C MET A 173 -3.43 -2.18 -22.27
N ASP A 174 -4.08 -2.22 -23.43
CA ASP A 174 -5.49 -2.63 -23.52
C ASP A 174 -5.68 -4.09 -23.10
N ASP A 175 -4.69 -4.93 -23.39
CA ASP A 175 -4.64 -6.31 -22.94
C ASP A 175 -4.51 -6.43 -21.41
N LEU A 176 -4.19 -5.36 -20.68
CA LEU A 176 -4.17 -5.38 -19.22
C LEU A 176 -5.58 -5.28 -18.62
N VAL A 177 -6.56 -4.89 -19.41
CA VAL A 177 -7.95 -4.72 -18.95
C VAL A 177 -8.66 -6.07 -18.91
N VAL A 178 -9.18 -6.42 -17.75
CA VAL A 178 -10.08 -7.57 -17.62
C VAL A 178 -11.51 -7.11 -17.91
N LEU A 179 -12.08 -7.57 -19.02
CA LEU A 179 -13.43 -7.27 -19.46
C LEU A 179 -14.49 -7.79 -18.46
N ASP A 180 -15.59 -7.06 -18.30
CA ASP A 180 -16.73 -7.45 -17.46
C ASP A 180 -17.86 -7.98 -18.35
N GLU A 181 -18.54 -9.06 -17.95
CA GLU A 181 -19.64 -9.70 -18.69
C GLU A 181 -20.81 -8.75 -18.99
N LYS A 182 -20.91 -7.62 -18.28
CA LYS A 182 -21.97 -6.60 -18.47
C LYS A 182 -21.60 -5.47 -19.44
N HIS A 183 -20.36 -5.42 -19.91
CA HIS A 183 -19.88 -4.45 -20.88
C HIS A 183 -19.39 -5.19 -22.14
N GLU A 184 -20.33 -5.75 -22.91
CA GLU A 184 -20.15 -6.22 -24.29
C GLU A 184 -19.92 -5.05 -25.28
N THR A 185 -19.10 -4.08 -24.89
CA THR A 185 -18.65 -3.02 -25.78
C THR A 185 -17.15 -3.12 -25.88
N ASP A 186 -16.61 -3.00 -27.10
CA ASP A 186 -15.18 -2.96 -27.47
C ASP A 186 -14.39 -1.80 -26.81
N SER A 187 -14.67 -1.48 -25.55
CA SER A 187 -14.05 -0.41 -24.78
C SER A 187 -12.95 -0.99 -23.90
N SER A 188 -11.72 -0.56 -24.15
CA SER A 188 -10.56 -0.80 -23.31
C SER A 188 -10.47 0.19 -22.13
N ASP A 189 -11.56 0.86 -21.72
CA ASP A 189 -11.62 1.85 -20.62
C ASP A 189 -11.63 1.23 -19.21
N GLY A 190 -11.19 -0.01 -19.06
CA GLY A 190 -11.18 -0.69 -17.77
C GLY A 190 -10.06 -0.22 -16.83
N LYS A 191 -10.04 -0.79 -15.62
CA LYS A 191 -9.01 -0.46 -14.62
C LYS A 191 -7.79 -1.37 -14.76
N ILE A 192 -6.61 -0.75 -14.66
CA ILE A 192 -5.30 -1.42 -14.61
C ILE A 192 -4.59 -1.06 -13.30
N ALA A 193 -3.61 -1.89 -12.90
CA ALA A 193 -2.74 -1.59 -11.77
C ALA A 193 -1.39 -1.08 -12.29
N ILE A 194 -0.94 0.05 -11.75
CA ILE A 194 0.37 0.63 -12.02
C ILE A 194 1.24 0.41 -10.79
N VAL A 195 2.44 -0.13 -11.01
CA VAL A 195 3.39 -0.43 -9.95
C VAL A 195 4.69 0.31 -10.21
N LYS A 196 5.17 1.01 -9.18
CA LYS A 196 6.52 1.57 -9.14
C LYS A 196 7.24 1.06 -7.90
N ALA A 197 8.45 0.56 -8.07
CA ALA A 197 9.29 0.08 -6.99
C ALA A 197 10.66 0.77 -7.02
N ASP A 198 11.23 0.95 -5.83
CA ASP A 198 12.51 1.61 -5.61
C ASP A 198 13.34 0.85 -4.58
N ILE A 199 14.58 0.58 -4.93
CA ILE A 199 15.49 -0.22 -4.12
C ILE A 199 16.21 0.67 -3.10
N ASN A 200 15.90 0.47 -1.83
CA ASN A 200 16.51 1.18 -0.71
C ASN A 200 17.90 0.61 -0.38
N ASN A 201 18.71 1.43 0.29
CA ASN A 201 20.07 1.13 0.77
C ASN A 201 21.13 0.95 -0.32
N LEU A 202 20.76 0.95 -1.61
CA LEU A 202 21.69 0.81 -2.73
C LEU A 202 22.86 1.80 -2.65
N GLY A 203 22.57 3.09 -2.53
CA GLY A 203 23.59 4.14 -2.45
C GLY A 203 24.43 4.11 -1.17
N MET A 204 23.93 3.49 -0.08
CA MET A 204 24.71 3.32 1.15
C MET A 204 25.68 2.14 1.03
N ILE A 205 25.21 1.01 0.48
CA ILE A 205 26.03 -0.17 0.21
C ILE A 205 27.17 0.19 -0.73
N MET A 206 26.87 0.87 -1.85
CA MET A 206 27.88 1.28 -2.83
C MET A 206 28.94 2.23 -2.24
N LYS A 207 28.58 3.08 -1.26
CA LYS A 207 29.52 3.97 -0.56
C LYS A 207 30.39 3.24 0.48
N GLY A 208 29.90 2.13 1.02
CA GLY A 208 30.60 1.34 2.03
C GLY A 208 31.70 0.45 1.45
N ILE A 209 31.70 0.25 0.12
CA ILE A 209 32.72 -0.54 -0.57
C ILE A 209 33.97 0.32 -0.74
N ASN A 210 35.08 -0.15 -0.14
CA ASN A 210 36.39 0.50 -0.24
C ASN A 210 37.31 -0.15 -1.28
N ASP A 211 36.95 -1.33 -1.79
CA ASP A 211 37.73 -2.08 -2.77
C ASP A 211 37.14 -1.95 -4.18
N TYR A 212 37.99 -1.69 -5.17
CA TYR A 212 37.59 -1.40 -6.54
C TYR A 212 37.00 -2.63 -7.24
N ASP A 213 37.61 -3.80 -7.06
CA ASP A 213 37.17 -5.03 -7.72
C ASP A 213 35.82 -5.49 -7.16
N ASN A 214 35.64 -5.40 -5.84
CA ASN A 214 34.37 -5.62 -5.17
C ASN A 214 33.29 -4.65 -5.62
N TYR A 215 33.63 -3.38 -5.83
CA TYR A 215 32.69 -2.38 -6.36
C TYR A 215 32.23 -2.73 -7.78
N LEU A 216 33.17 -3.11 -8.65
CA LEU A 216 32.87 -3.49 -10.03
C LEU A 216 31.99 -4.74 -10.10
N LYS A 217 32.32 -5.77 -9.31
CA LYS A 217 31.53 -7.01 -9.22
C LYS A 217 30.10 -6.75 -8.78
N ILE A 218 29.89 -6.01 -7.68
CA ILE A 218 28.54 -5.68 -7.19
C ILE A 218 27.79 -4.84 -8.21
N SER A 219 28.45 -3.87 -8.82
CA SER A 219 27.79 -3.04 -9.82
C SER A 219 27.35 -3.85 -11.04
N LYS A 220 28.16 -4.82 -11.47
CA LYS A 220 27.82 -5.71 -12.58
C LYS A 220 26.64 -6.60 -12.19
N LEU A 221 26.69 -7.21 -11.01
CA LEU A 221 25.58 -7.99 -10.45
C LEU A 221 24.26 -7.20 -10.44
N LEU A 222 24.28 -5.96 -9.94
CA LEU A 222 23.10 -5.10 -9.89
C LEU A 222 22.59 -4.72 -11.28
N SER A 223 23.50 -4.43 -12.21
CA SER A 223 23.14 -4.13 -13.60
C SER A 223 22.51 -5.32 -14.32
N ASP A 224 23.01 -6.52 -14.04
CA ASP A 224 22.54 -7.76 -14.67
C ASP A 224 21.17 -8.16 -14.08
N LYS A 225 21.03 -8.12 -12.75
CA LYS A 225 19.79 -8.51 -12.05
C LYS A 225 18.68 -7.48 -12.14
N ILE A 226 18.98 -6.18 -12.14
CA ILE A 226 17.99 -5.11 -12.25
C ILE A 226 17.89 -4.68 -13.72
N SER A 227 17.57 -5.66 -14.56
CA SER A 227 17.41 -5.51 -16.00
C SER A 227 16.06 -6.02 -16.45
N VAL A 228 15.58 -5.53 -17.60
CA VAL A 228 14.36 -6.03 -18.24
C VAL A 228 14.48 -7.53 -18.54
N GLN A 229 15.68 -8.01 -18.88
CA GLN A 229 15.93 -9.42 -19.19
C GLN A 229 15.79 -10.33 -17.97
N HIS A 230 16.43 -9.99 -16.84
CA HIS A 230 16.28 -10.79 -15.62
C HIS A 230 14.83 -10.71 -15.08
N PHE A 231 14.19 -9.55 -15.19
CA PHE A 231 12.79 -9.40 -14.83
C PHE A 231 11.87 -10.28 -15.71
N ARG A 232 12.17 -10.39 -17.01
CA ARG A 232 11.49 -11.32 -17.95
C ARG A 232 11.67 -12.76 -17.51
N GLU A 233 12.89 -13.18 -17.18
CA GLU A 233 13.16 -14.55 -16.71
C GLU A 233 12.39 -14.89 -15.44
N LEU A 234 12.37 -13.99 -14.45
CA LEU A 234 11.62 -14.18 -13.21
C LEU A 234 10.11 -14.30 -13.46
N ILE A 235 9.56 -13.54 -14.39
CA ILE A 235 8.16 -13.64 -14.78
C ILE A 235 7.90 -14.91 -15.57
N GLY A 236 8.83 -15.32 -16.45
CA GLY A 236 8.75 -16.56 -17.22
C GLY A 236 8.76 -17.82 -16.34
N ARG A 237 9.35 -17.76 -15.14
CA ARG A 237 9.27 -18.84 -14.13
C ARG A 237 7.89 -18.97 -13.48
N ASN A 238 7.00 -17.98 -13.63
CA ASN A 238 5.68 -17.96 -13.02
C ASN A 238 4.58 -17.89 -14.09
N ASP A 239 3.98 -19.03 -14.40
CA ASP A 239 2.95 -19.15 -15.44
C ASP A 239 1.74 -18.23 -15.19
N SER A 240 1.45 -17.86 -13.94
CA SER A 240 0.32 -16.96 -13.62
C SER A 240 0.53 -15.52 -14.07
N LEU A 241 1.77 -15.12 -14.39
CA LEU A 241 2.16 -13.76 -14.75
C LEU A 241 2.48 -13.56 -16.24
N LYS A 242 2.70 -14.66 -16.97
CA LYS A 242 2.97 -14.61 -18.42
C LYS A 242 1.82 -13.91 -19.14
N GLY A 243 2.14 -12.92 -19.98
CA GLY A 243 1.16 -12.15 -20.72
C GLY A 243 0.24 -11.31 -19.84
N LYS A 244 0.71 -10.84 -18.67
CA LYS A 244 -0.09 -9.97 -17.77
C LYS A 244 0.64 -8.74 -17.24
N ILE A 245 1.87 -8.51 -17.66
CA ILE A 245 2.73 -7.41 -17.23
C ILE A 245 3.26 -6.66 -18.45
N LEU A 246 3.28 -5.33 -18.35
CA LEU A 246 3.89 -4.42 -19.32
C LEU A 246 4.92 -3.54 -18.60
N PRO A 247 6.23 -3.80 -18.74
CA PRO A 247 7.26 -2.97 -18.12
C PRO A 247 7.43 -1.63 -18.86
N PHE A 248 7.51 -0.52 -18.14
CA PHE A 248 7.86 0.79 -18.72
C PHE A 248 9.34 1.11 -18.58
N TYR A 249 9.93 0.73 -17.46
CA TYR A 249 11.32 1.01 -17.12
C TYR A 249 11.81 0.06 -16.03
N VAL A 250 12.95 -0.59 -16.24
CA VAL A 250 13.61 -1.45 -15.24
C VAL A 250 15.12 -1.22 -15.36
N ALA A 251 15.66 -0.31 -14.55
CA ALA A 251 17.11 -0.07 -14.51
C ALA A 251 17.52 0.77 -13.30
N GLY A 252 18.71 0.48 -12.75
CA GLY A 252 19.24 1.19 -11.60
C GLY A 252 18.52 0.78 -10.32
N ASP A 253 18.00 1.74 -9.57
CA ASP A 253 17.17 1.53 -8.38
C ASP A 253 15.67 1.55 -8.66
N ASP A 254 15.24 2.04 -9.83
CA ASP A 254 13.85 2.26 -10.21
C ASP A 254 13.29 1.11 -11.09
N ILE A 255 12.12 0.58 -10.71
CA ILE A 255 11.35 -0.40 -11.48
C ILE A 255 9.93 0.16 -11.66
N PHE A 256 9.41 0.22 -12.88
CA PHE A 256 8.12 0.80 -13.20
C PHE A 256 7.40 -0.01 -14.29
N TYR A 257 6.20 -0.50 -13.99
CA TYR A 257 5.43 -1.36 -14.88
C TYR A 257 3.93 -1.25 -14.63
N ALA A 258 3.13 -1.70 -15.59
CA ALA A 258 1.70 -1.94 -15.44
C ALA A 258 1.43 -3.45 -15.39
N VAL A 259 0.37 -3.85 -14.66
CA VAL A 259 0.00 -5.24 -14.45
C VAL A 259 -1.52 -5.39 -14.40
N ARG A 260 -2.02 -6.54 -14.85
CA ARG A 260 -3.43 -6.91 -14.64
C ARG A 260 -3.73 -7.01 -13.14
N ILE A 261 -4.92 -6.55 -12.74
CA ILE A 261 -5.27 -6.46 -11.31
C ILE A 261 -5.30 -7.84 -10.63
N ASP A 262 -5.72 -8.90 -11.32
CA ASP A 262 -5.74 -10.29 -10.84
C ASP A 262 -4.34 -10.86 -10.59
N SER A 263 -3.31 -10.30 -11.24
CA SER A 263 -1.91 -10.74 -11.14
C SER A 263 -1.00 -9.81 -10.33
N LEU A 264 -1.56 -8.74 -9.77
CA LEU A 264 -0.83 -7.76 -8.95
C LEU A 264 -0.06 -8.41 -7.78
N PHE A 265 -0.67 -9.36 -7.09
CA PHE A 265 -0.04 -9.94 -5.90
C PHE A 265 1.16 -10.82 -6.25
N ASP A 266 1.07 -11.56 -7.35
CA ASP A 266 2.18 -12.37 -7.83
C ASP A 266 3.31 -11.49 -8.38
N SER A 267 3.01 -10.34 -9.00
CA SER A 267 4.04 -9.41 -9.46
C SER A 267 4.82 -8.78 -8.30
N ILE A 268 4.16 -8.49 -7.18
CA ILE A 268 4.84 -8.02 -5.95
C ILE A 268 5.73 -9.12 -5.36
N ARG A 269 5.30 -10.39 -5.41
CA ARG A 269 6.13 -11.53 -4.96
C ARG A 269 7.39 -11.69 -5.80
N VAL A 270 7.32 -11.45 -7.11
CA VAL A 270 8.50 -11.42 -7.98
C VAL A 270 9.51 -10.36 -7.54
N LEU A 271 9.06 -9.16 -7.15
CA LEU A 271 9.96 -8.14 -6.61
C LEU A 271 10.65 -8.58 -5.31
N ASN A 272 9.95 -9.31 -4.45
CA ASN A 272 10.55 -9.90 -3.25
C ASN A 272 11.60 -10.97 -3.59
N ILE A 273 11.33 -11.83 -4.57
CA ILE A 273 12.28 -12.85 -5.05
C ILE A 273 13.53 -12.18 -5.61
N LEU A 274 13.36 -11.16 -6.46
CA LEU A 274 14.46 -10.37 -7.03
C LEU A 274 15.41 -9.84 -5.95
N ILE A 275 14.87 -9.20 -4.92
CA ILE A 275 15.69 -8.65 -3.82
C ILE A 275 16.33 -9.75 -2.97
N LYS A 276 15.65 -10.87 -2.76
CA LYS A 276 16.24 -12.02 -2.06
C LYS A 276 17.43 -12.62 -2.84
N GLU A 277 17.30 -12.83 -4.15
CA GLU A 277 18.38 -13.31 -5.01
C GLU A 277 19.59 -12.37 -4.94
N ILE A 278 19.39 -11.05 -5.12
CA ILE A 278 20.47 -10.07 -5.06
C ILE A 278 21.14 -10.06 -3.67
N ASN A 279 20.36 -10.09 -2.59
CA ASN A 279 20.91 -10.13 -1.24
C ASN A 279 21.67 -11.41 -0.92
N GLN A 280 21.28 -12.55 -1.49
CA GLN A 280 21.99 -13.81 -1.33
C GLN A 280 23.34 -13.77 -2.05
N GLU A 281 23.36 -13.36 -3.32
CA GLU A 281 24.60 -13.27 -4.11
C GLU A 281 25.58 -12.26 -3.50
N MET A 282 25.11 -11.13 -2.95
CA MET A 282 25.97 -10.19 -2.22
C MET A 282 26.57 -10.76 -0.92
N LYS A 283 25.90 -11.72 -0.26
CA LYS A 283 26.44 -12.41 0.93
C LYS A 283 27.52 -13.41 0.53
N GLU A 284 27.32 -14.12 -0.57
CA GLU A 284 28.30 -15.07 -1.12
C GLU A 284 29.61 -14.35 -1.53
N GLU A 285 29.50 -13.13 -2.06
CA GLU A 285 30.66 -12.25 -2.36
C GLU A 285 31.29 -11.58 -1.12
N GLY A 286 30.81 -11.85 0.09
CA GLY A 286 31.43 -11.37 1.34
C GLY A 286 31.18 -9.91 1.71
N ILE A 287 30.28 -9.21 1.01
CA ILE A 287 30.02 -7.76 1.19
C ILE A 287 28.70 -7.49 1.96
N GLY A 288 27.91 -8.53 2.24
CA GLY A 288 26.55 -8.44 2.79
C GLY A 288 26.36 -8.63 4.30
N ASN A 289 27.42 -8.64 5.13
CA ASN A 289 27.27 -9.01 6.56
C ASN A 289 26.65 -7.93 7.46
N THR A 290 26.52 -6.67 7.02
CA THR A 290 26.03 -5.57 7.87
C THR A 290 24.75 -4.89 7.39
N MET A 291 24.42 -4.89 6.09
CA MET A 291 23.18 -4.28 5.57
C MET A 291 22.66 -5.02 4.33
N GLU A 292 21.35 -5.23 4.28
CA GLU A 292 20.64 -5.85 3.15
C GLU A 292 19.85 -4.80 2.35
N LEU A 293 19.70 -5.03 1.05
CA LEU A 293 18.77 -4.28 0.21
C LEU A 293 17.33 -4.60 0.60
N SER A 294 16.48 -3.59 0.48
CA SER A 294 15.03 -3.70 0.62
C SER A 294 14.37 -2.90 -0.49
N VAL A 295 13.10 -3.16 -0.78
CA VAL A 295 12.38 -2.46 -1.85
C VAL A 295 11.10 -1.82 -1.35
N ALA A 296 10.90 -0.55 -1.67
CA ALA A 296 9.64 0.16 -1.48
C ALA A 296 8.80 0.04 -2.74
N VAL A 297 7.51 -0.24 -2.62
CA VAL A 297 6.58 -0.46 -3.73
C VAL A 297 5.35 0.43 -3.55
N GLY A 298 5.05 1.26 -4.54
CA GLY A 298 3.80 1.99 -4.66
C GLY A 298 2.89 1.33 -5.71
N VAL A 299 1.60 1.23 -5.42
CA VAL A 299 0.59 0.69 -6.34
C VAL A 299 -0.61 1.62 -6.42
N VAL A 300 -1.04 1.94 -7.65
CA VAL A 300 -2.27 2.72 -7.91
C VAL A 300 -3.14 2.00 -8.93
N PHE A 301 -4.45 2.06 -8.72
CA PHE A 301 -5.45 1.57 -9.66
C PHE A 301 -6.03 2.74 -10.45
N VAL A 302 -5.84 2.71 -11.76
CA VAL A 302 -6.21 3.79 -12.69
C VAL A 302 -7.09 3.25 -13.80
N ASN A 303 -7.87 4.13 -14.42
CA ASN A 303 -8.50 3.78 -15.69
C ASN A 303 -7.40 3.75 -16.75
N ASN A 304 -7.53 2.83 -17.70
CA ASN A 304 -6.68 2.78 -18.88
C ASN A 304 -6.82 4.06 -19.72
N HIS A 305 -5.93 4.27 -20.70
CA HIS A 305 -5.90 5.43 -21.62
C HIS A 305 -5.59 6.80 -21.01
N GLN A 306 -5.17 6.88 -19.75
CA GLN A 306 -4.58 8.13 -19.27
C GLN A 306 -3.11 8.24 -19.72
N PRO A 307 -2.60 9.46 -19.93
CA PRO A 307 -1.17 9.66 -20.19
C PRO A 307 -0.28 9.06 -19.09
N VAL A 308 0.80 8.39 -19.47
CA VAL A 308 1.71 7.68 -18.55
C VAL A 308 2.33 8.63 -17.53
N ARG A 309 2.52 9.90 -17.89
CA ARG A 309 2.91 10.93 -16.91
C ARG A 309 1.98 11.01 -15.68
N TYR A 310 0.66 10.79 -15.85
CA TYR A 310 -0.29 10.82 -14.73
C TYR A 310 -0.15 9.56 -13.88
N TYR A 311 -0.02 8.40 -14.50
CA TYR A 311 0.27 7.14 -13.79
C TYR A 311 1.51 7.29 -12.90
N ARG A 312 2.59 7.84 -13.45
CA ARG A 312 3.83 8.13 -12.73
C ARG A 312 3.59 9.06 -11.54
N GLN A 313 2.88 10.17 -11.74
CA GLN A 313 2.61 11.13 -10.66
C GLN A 313 1.77 10.52 -9.54
N MET A 314 0.79 9.69 -9.87
CA MET A 314 -0.06 9.05 -8.87
C MET A 314 0.70 7.98 -8.09
N VAL A 315 1.42 7.08 -8.78
CA VAL A 315 2.16 5.99 -8.12
C VAL A 315 3.33 6.51 -7.28
N GLU A 316 3.95 7.63 -7.67
CA GLU A 316 5.01 8.27 -6.89
C GLU A 316 4.54 8.74 -5.50
N LYS A 317 3.26 9.14 -5.37
CA LYS A 317 2.68 9.52 -4.08
C LYS A 317 2.60 8.32 -3.14
N GLU A 318 2.18 7.16 -3.65
CA GLU A 318 2.11 5.91 -2.88
C GLU A 318 3.52 5.40 -2.54
N LEU A 319 4.44 5.42 -3.51
CA LEU A 319 5.84 5.04 -3.31
C LEU A 319 6.51 5.90 -2.22
N SER A 320 6.27 7.22 -2.24
CA SER A 320 6.79 8.14 -1.24
C SER A 320 6.30 7.82 0.17
N LYS A 321 5.06 7.36 0.32
CA LYS A 321 4.51 6.90 1.61
C LYS A 321 5.21 5.62 2.06
N ALA A 322 5.32 4.62 1.18
CA ALA A 322 6.04 3.38 1.46
C ALA A 322 7.48 3.63 1.92
N LYS A 323 8.23 4.51 1.23
CA LYS A 323 9.60 4.88 1.60
C LYS A 323 9.69 5.56 2.97
N LYS A 324 8.75 6.44 3.31
CA LYS A 324 8.71 7.10 4.63
C LYS A 324 8.47 6.08 5.72
N ASP A 325 7.54 5.16 5.48
CA ASP A 325 7.15 4.19 6.49
C ASP A 325 8.24 3.14 6.73
N MET A 326 8.98 2.71 5.70
CA MET A 326 10.13 1.80 5.83
C MET A 326 11.29 2.36 6.67
N LYS A 327 11.31 3.67 6.95
CA LYS A 327 12.31 4.30 7.84
C LYS A 327 11.92 4.26 9.32
N THR A 328 10.76 3.70 9.67
CA THR A 328 10.27 3.60 11.05
C THR A 328 10.71 2.30 11.74
N LYS A 329 10.75 2.28 13.09
CA LYS A 329 11.39 1.19 13.87
C LYS A 329 10.85 -0.22 13.62
N LYS A 330 9.55 -0.38 13.30
CA LYS A 330 8.90 -1.69 13.13
C LYS A 330 9.09 -2.27 11.72
N SER A 331 9.17 -1.40 10.72
CA SER A 331 9.32 -1.74 9.29
C SER A 331 10.78 -1.82 8.84
N PHE A 332 11.75 -1.43 9.67
CA PHE A 332 13.18 -1.55 9.38
C PHE A 332 13.60 -3.00 9.06
N ASN A 333 12.87 -3.99 9.61
CA ASN A 333 13.11 -5.41 9.40
C ASN A 333 12.31 -5.99 8.21
N SER A 334 11.72 -5.14 7.37
CA SER A 334 11.01 -5.55 6.17
C SER A 334 11.94 -5.64 4.96
N THR A 335 11.75 -6.69 4.15
CA THR A 335 12.39 -6.84 2.84
C THR A 335 11.66 -6.02 1.79
N VAL A 336 10.33 -5.95 1.89
CA VAL A 336 9.47 -5.19 0.98
C VAL A 336 8.48 -4.36 1.79
N GLY A 337 8.39 -3.05 1.52
CA GLY A 337 7.33 -2.17 2.02
C GLY A 337 6.43 -1.73 0.89
N ILE A 338 5.11 -1.89 1.05
CA ILE A 338 4.12 -1.71 -0.01
C ILE A 338 3.09 -0.69 0.45
N CYS A 339 2.79 0.29 -0.41
CA CYS A 339 1.66 1.17 -0.24
C CYS A 339 0.70 1.03 -1.43
N MET A 340 -0.55 0.66 -1.16
CA MET A 340 -1.58 0.50 -2.18
C MET A 340 -2.92 1.09 -1.72
N ALA A 341 -3.41 2.09 -2.45
CA ALA A 341 -4.63 2.81 -2.10
C ALA A 341 -4.66 3.24 -0.61
N ASP A 342 -3.59 3.89 -0.14
CA ASP A 342 -3.39 4.31 1.26
C ASP A 342 -3.23 3.19 2.29
N ASN A 343 -3.31 1.92 1.89
CA ASN A 343 -3.03 0.79 2.77
C ASN A 343 -1.54 0.47 2.78
N ARG A 344 -1.02 0.09 3.95
CA ARG A 344 0.40 -0.21 4.17
C ARG A 344 0.57 -1.70 4.43
N PHE A 345 1.45 -2.33 3.68
CA PHE A 345 1.78 -3.74 3.84
C PHE A 345 3.29 -3.96 3.84
N TYR A 346 3.74 -5.02 4.49
CA TYR A 346 5.14 -5.41 4.57
C TYR A 346 5.32 -6.90 4.30
N ILE A 347 6.46 -7.23 3.68
CA ILE A 347 7.02 -8.58 3.64
C ILE A 347 8.23 -8.55 4.56
N TYR A 348 8.12 -9.22 5.71
CA TYR A 348 9.15 -9.26 6.73
C TYR A 348 10.25 -10.28 6.42
N LYS A 349 11.45 -10.02 6.94
CA LYS A 349 12.56 -10.99 6.90
C LYS A 349 12.22 -12.26 7.67
N GLU A 350 12.83 -13.37 7.28
CA GLU A 350 12.63 -14.67 7.93
C GLU A 350 12.96 -14.57 9.43
N GLY A 351 12.07 -15.09 10.28
CA GLY A 351 12.18 -15.00 11.75
C GLY A 351 11.44 -13.83 12.42
N PHE A 352 11.03 -12.78 11.69
CA PHE A 352 10.32 -11.62 12.26
C PHE A 352 8.78 -11.71 12.21
N GLY A 353 8.24 -12.90 11.88
CA GLY A 353 6.81 -13.18 11.82
C GLY A 353 6.13 -12.71 10.52
N SER A 354 4.82 -12.93 10.40
CA SER A 354 4.03 -12.62 9.20
C SER A 354 3.34 -11.25 9.22
N GLY A 355 3.61 -10.40 10.23
CA GLY A 355 2.85 -9.18 10.50
C GLY A 355 1.44 -9.47 11.02
N GLU A 356 1.01 -8.81 12.11
CA GLU A 356 -0.34 -9.04 12.66
C GLU A 356 -1.43 -8.31 11.87
N SER A 357 -1.21 -7.10 11.38
CA SER A 357 -2.23 -6.30 10.68
C SER A 357 -1.76 -5.74 9.35
N ASP A 358 -0.45 -5.77 9.12
CA ASP A 358 0.27 -5.14 8.04
C ASP A 358 1.03 -6.15 7.18
N GLY A 359 0.85 -7.46 7.42
CA GLY A 359 1.47 -8.52 6.65
C GLY A 359 0.86 -8.66 5.26
N PHE A 360 1.68 -8.53 4.20
CA PHE A 360 1.20 -8.68 2.82
C PHE A 360 0.65 -10.08 2.55
N SER A 361 1.40 -11.13 2.90
CA SER A 361 0.96 -12.53 2.71
C SER A 361 -0.30 -12.86 3.49
N ARG A 362 -0.47 -12.25 4.67
CA ARG A 362 -1.68 -12.38 5.49
C ARG A 362 -2.87 -11.74 4.79
N PHE A 363 -2.72 -10.50 4.30
CA PHE A 363 -3.78 -9.81 3.56
C PHE A 363 -4.23 -10.59 2.31
N CYS A 364 -3.30 -11.18 1.55
CA CYS A 364 -3.66 -12.03 0.40
C CYS A 364 -4.56 -13.20 0.79
N ILE A 365 -4.33 -13.83 1.95
CA ILE A 365 -5.15 -14.94 2.45
C ILE A 365 -6.49 -14.41 2.98
N GLU A 366 -6.49 -13.30 3.73
CA GLU A 366 -7.71 -12.64 4.20
C GLU A 366 -8.64 -12.26 3.04
N LEU A 367 -8.10 -11.81 1.90
CA LEU A 367 -8.89 -11.51 0.72
C LEU A 367 -9.57 -12.77 0.15
N LYS A 368 -8.86 -13.90 0.08
CA LYS A 368 -9.44 -15.19 -0.35
C LYS A 368 -10.55 -15.66 0.62
N GLU A 369 -10.34 -15.48 1.93
CA GLU A 369 -11.37 -15.76 2.94
C GLU A 369 -12.62 -14.88 2.74
N MET A 370 -12.42 -13.59 2.45
CA MET A 370 -13.53 -12.67 2.15
C MET A 370 -14.28 -13.06 0.87
N GLN A 371 -13.56 -13.53 -0.15
CA GLN A 371 -14.18 -14.01 -1.39
C GLN A 371 -15.08 -15.23 -1.10
N LYS A 372 -14.59 -16.21 -0.34
CA LYS A 372 -15.39 -17.39 0.05
C LYS A 372 -16.61 -17.01 0.88
N LEU A 373 -16.47 -16.12 1.87
CA LEU A 373 -17.61 -15.62 2.66
C LEU A 373 -18.66 -14.91 1.80
N MET A 374 -18.24 -14.26 0.70
CA MET A 374 -19.15 -13.64 -0.26
C MET A 374 -19.86 -14.68 -1.14
N GLU A 375 -19.16 -15.75 -1.57
CA GLU A 375 -19.76 -16.89 -2.29
C GLU A 375 -20.79 -17.64 -1.46
N GLU A 376 -20.49 -17.83 -0.16
CA GLU A 376 -21.39 -18.41 0.84
C GLU A 376 -22.56 -17.48 1.22
N LYS A 377 -22.66 -16.29 0.60
CA LYS A 377 -23.71 -15.28 0.82
C LYS A 377 -23.81 -14.77 2.27
N ILE A 378 -22.71 -14.81 3.02
CA ILE A 378 -22.64 -14.28 4.39
C ILE A 378 -22.78 -12.75 4.40
N PHE A 379 -22.25 -12.08 3.37
CA PHE A 379 -22.43 -10.65 3.15
C PHE A 379 -22.57 -10.36 1.64
N THR A 380 -22.98 -9.14 1.32
CA THR A 380 -23.05 -8.68 -0.07
C THR A 380 -22.09 -7.52 -0.29
N ARG A 381 -21.61 -7.38 -1.52
CA ARG A 381 -20.81 -6.22 -1.92
C ARG A 381 -21.56 -4.90 -1.68
N THR A 382 -22.87 -4.89 -1.88
CA THR A 382 -23.75 -3.73 -1.63
C THR A 382 -23.74 -3.32 -0.16
N SER A 383 -23.77 -4.27 0.79
CA SER A 383 -23.74 -3.92 2.21
C SER A 383 -22.42 -3.26 2.60
N LEU A 384 -21.28 -3.76 2.11
CA LEU A 384 -19.98 -3.11 2.30
C LEU A 384 -19.88 -1.74 1.62
N HIS A 385 -20.50 -1.58 0.45
CA HIS A 385 -20.53 -0.29 -0.23
C HIS A 385 -21.35 0.74 0.55
N ASN A 386 -22.51 0.35 1.10
CA ASN A 386 -23.32 1.21 1.96
C ASN A 386 -22.56 1.61 3.23
N LEU A 387 -21.80 0.69 3.83
CA LEU A 387 -20.92 1.02 4.96
C LEU A 387 -19.89 2.08 4.55
N LEU A 388 -19.20 1.88 3.43
CA LEU A 388 -18.20 2.83 2.93
C LEU A 388 -18.81 4.22 2.71
N ILE A 389 -19.94 4.30 2.00
CA ILE A 389 -20.64 5.57 1.71
C ILE A 389 -21.00 6.30 3.01
N ASN A 390 -21.57 5.59 4.00
CA ASN A 390 -21.96 6.21 5.27
C ASN A 390 -20.74 6.74 6.04
N LEU A 391 -19.61 6.03 6.00
CA LEU A 391 -18.38 6.46 6.66
C LEU A 391 -17.73 7.66 5.96
N GLU A 392 -17.84 7.77 4.63
CA GLU A 392 -17.26 8.90 3.87
C GLU A 392 -18.12 10.17 3.91
N ILE A 393 -19.45 10.03 3.96
CA ILE A 393 -20.36 11.19 4.01
C ILE A 393 -20.34 11.83 5.40
N GLU A 394 -20.33 11.02 6.45
CA GLU A 394 -20.35 11.51 7.82
C GLU A 394 -19.01 12.15 8.19
N LYS A 395 -19.05 13.40 8.65
CA LYS A 395 -17.86 14.17 9.04
C LYS A 395 -17.63 14.15 10.55
N ASP A 396 -18.67 13.89 11.33
CA ASP A 396 -18.57 13.77 12.78
C ASP A 396 -18.02 12.38 13.15
N LYS A 397 -16.82 12.34 13.73
CA LYS A 397 -16.16 11.10 14.16
C LYS A 397 -16.98 10.29 15.15
N ASP A 398 -17.78 10.95 16.00
CA ASP A 398 -18.63 10.27 16.97
C ASP A 398 -19.83 9.62 16.29
N LYS A 399 -20.34 10.19 15.20
CA LYS A 399 -21.39 9.56 14.38
C LYS A 399 -20.82 8.46 13.49
N GLN A 400 -19.63 8.67 12.89
CA GLN A 400 -18.94 7.64 12.10
C GLN A 400 -18.75 6.34 12.89
N ILE A 401 -18.30 6.42 14.15
CA ILE A 401 -18.13 5.21 14.97
C ILE A 401 -19.47 4.56 15.33
N LEU A 402 -20.54 5.33 15.54
CA LEU A 402 -21.87 4.78 15.74
C LEU A 402 -22.34 4.02 14.49
N TYR A 403 -22.17 4.58 13.30
CA TYR A 403 -22.46 3.87 12.04
C TYR A 403 -21.67 2.57 11.89
N ALA A 404 -20.37 2.60 12.20
CA ALA A 404 -19.54 1.40 12.19
C ALA A 404 -20.07 0.33 13.17
N LEU A 405 -20.44 0.74 14.40
CA LEU A 405 -20.99 -0.16 15.41
C LEU A 405 -22.37 -0.71 15.03
N TYR A 406 -23.24 0.09 14.39
CA TYR A 406 -24.52 -0.39 13.88
C TYR A 406 -24.34 -1.48 12.83
N PHE A 407 -23.46 -1.25 11.86
CA PHE A 407 -23.23 -2.20 10.78
C PHE A 407 -22.53 -3.48 11.28
N LEU A 408 -21.56 -3.33 12.18
CA LEU A 408 -20.73 -4.42 12.73
C LEU A 408 -21.31 -5.01 14.02
N MET A 409 -22.58 -4.76 14.32
CA MET A 409 -23.24 -5.30 15.51
C MET A 409 -23.32 -6.83 15.45
N PRO A 410 -22.94 -7.55 16.53
CA PRO A 410 -23.01 -9.00 16.56
C PRO A 410 -24.46 -9.46 16.47
N ASN A 411 -24.65 -10.58 15.75
CA ASN A 411 -25.92 -11.28 15.68
C ASN A 411 -25.65 -12.77 15.91
N LEU A 412 -25.55 -13.17 17.18
CA LEU A 412 -25.34 -14.56 17.56
C LEU A 412 -26.60 -15.35 17.26
N ARG A 413 -26.50 -16.31 16.32
CA ARG A 413 -27.59 -17.26 16.04
C ARG A 413 -27.57 -18.41 17.03
N THR A 414 -26.37 -18.87 17.37
CA THR A 414 -26.15 -19.87 18.41
C THR A 414 -25.65 -19.21 19.69
N ARG A 415 -25.95 -19.81 20.84
CA ARG A 415 -25.45 -19.30 22.12
C ARG A 415 -23.98 -19.69 22.41
N ASP A 416 -23.23 -20.09 21.38
CA ASP A 416 -21.81 -20.44 21.43
C ASP A 416 -21.08 -19.84 20.23
N ILE A 417 -20.01 -19.07 20.48
CA ILE A 417 -19.12 -18.55 19.43
C ILE A 417 -18.47 -19.69 18.64
N GLY A 418 -18.31 -20.87 19.25
CA GLY A 418 -17.67 -22.04 18.67
C GLY A 418 -18.33 -22.69 17.47
N ASN A 419 -19.62 -22.45 17.25
CA ASN A 419 -20.26 -22.91 16.03
C ASN A 419 -19.88 -21.98 14.87
N ILE A 420 -18.79 -22.34 14.18
CA ILE A 420 -18.22 -21.56 13.08
C ILE A 420 -19.25 -21.42 11.95
N GLU A 421 -19.90 -22.51 11.54
CA GLU A 421 -20.85 -22.54 10.42
C GLU A 421 -22.00 -21.56 10.62
N GLU A 422 -22.61 -21.55 11.80
CA GLU A 422 -23.74 -20.66 12.08
C GLU A 422 -23.33 -19.22 12.41
N ASN A 423 -22.07 -18.99 12.81
CA ASN A 423 -21.56 -17.68 13.21
C ASN A 423 -20.55 -17.05 12.24
N LYS A 424 -20.42 -17.52 10.99
CA LYS A 424 -19.49 -16.92 10.01
C LYS A 424 -19.64 -15.40 9.88
N GLU A 425 -20.87 -14.89 9.98
CA GLU A 425 -21.17 -13.45 10.00
C GLU A 425 -20.50 -12.72 11.19
N LEU A 426 -20.43 -13.35 12.37
CA LEU A 426 -19.76 -12.81 13.54
C LEU A 426 -18.25 -12.65 13.31
N TYR A 427 -17.61 -13.65 12.71
CA TYR A 427 -16.18 -13.61 12.38
C TYR A 427 -15.88 -12.53 11.33
N PHE A 428 -16.73 -12.40 10.32
CA PHE A 428 -16.68 -11.32 9.34
C PHE A 428 -16.76 -9.93 10.00
N LYS A 429 -17.75 -9.70 10.88
CA LYS A 429 -17.91 -8.42 11.56
C LYS A 429 -16.74 -8.13 12.52
N TYR A 430 -16.27 -9.16 13.22
CA TYR A 430 -15.09 -9.08 14.08
C TYR A 430 -13.86 -8.64 13.29
N TYR A 431 -13.64 -9.17 12.09
CA TYR A 431 -12.52 -8.78 11.24
C TYR A 431 -12.46 -7.26 11.05
N PHE A 432 -13.57 -6.64 10.63
CA PHE A 432 -13.61 -5.19 10.42
C PHE A 432 -13.47 -4.41 11.73
N LEU A 433 -14.20 -4.81 12.77
CA LEU A 433 -14.20 -4.10 14.05
C LEU A 433 -12.84 -4.15 14.75
N SER A 434 -12.08 -5.23 14.54
CA SER A 434 -10.74 -5.39 15.11
C SER A 434 -9.73 -4.35 14.60
N ASN A 435 -9.92 -3.80 13.40
CA ASN A 435 -9.04 -2.75 12.86
C ASN A 435 -9.21 -1.41 13.59
N LEU A 436 -10.29 -1.22 14.36
CA LEU A 436 -10.54 -0.02 15.14
C LEU A 436 -9.94 -0.06 16.55
N VAL A 437 -9.37 -1.19 16.96
CA VAL A 437 -8.79 -1.36 18.31
C VAL A 437 -7.36 -0.83 18.33
N GLU A 438 -6.95 -0.18 19.43
CA GLU A 438 -5.57 0.24 19.64
C GLU A 438 -4.55 -0.91 19.42
N GLU A 439 -3.39 -0.55 18.87
CA GLU A 439 -2.28 -1.48 18.68
C GLU A 439 -1.79 -2.10 20.00
N LYS A 440 -1.07 -3.22 19.87
CA LYS A 440 -0.38 -3.83 21.02
C LYS A 440 0.66 -2.85 21.56
N ARG A 441 0.49 -2.41 22.81
CA ARG A 441 1.51 -1.64 23.55
C ARG A 441 2.64 -2.58 23.98
N ASP A 442 3.87 -2.22 23.67
CA ASP A 442 5.07 -2.94 24.12
C ASP A 442 5.29 -2.67 25.62
N ASN A 443 4.87 -3.63 26.45
CA ASN A 443 5.13 -3.78 27.90
C ASN A 443 4.41 -2.88 28.93
N GLN A 444 4.09 -3.56 30.05
CA GLN A 444 3.64 -3.16 31.41
C GLN A 444 2.25 -2.56 31.63
N ASP A 445 1.64 -1.88 30.68
CA ASP A 445 0.34 -1.27 30.95
C ASP A 445 -0.81 -2.27 30.69
N LYS A 446 -1.31 -2.92 31.76
CA LYS A 446 -2.43 -3.89 31.71
C LYS A 446 -3.80 -3.22 31.44
N THR A 447 -3.81 -1.95 31.05
CA THR A 447 -5.04 -1.19 30.78
C THR A 447 -5.76 -1.76 29.57
N GLU A 448 -7.10 -1.71 29.60
CA GLU A 448 -7.93 -2.20 28.51
C GLU A 448 -7.71 -1.33 27.27
N ARG A 449 -7.46 -1.95 26.11
CA ARG A 449 -7.39 -1.23 24.83
C ARG A 449 -8.75 -0.73 24.39
N TYR A 450 -8.82 0.49 23.89
CA TYR A 450 -10.08 1.09 23.43
C TYR A 450 -10.17 1.15 21.91
N PHE A 451 -11.34 1.57 21.43
CA PHE A 451 -11.52 1.91 20.02
C PHE A 451 -10.96 3.30 19.74
N VAL A 452 -10.29 3.44 18.60
CA VAL A 452 -9.69 4.67 18.12
C VAL A 452 -10.50 5.16 16.91
N PRO A 453 -11.33 6.20 17.03
CA PRO A 453 -12.12 6.72 15.91
C PRO A 453 -11.27 7.14 14.72
N GLU A 454 -10.06 7.65 14.95
CA GLU A 454 -9.10 8.04 13.91
C GLU A 454 -8.72 6.86 12.97
N ASN A 455 -8.87 5.62 13.43
CA ASN A 455 -8.63 4.43 12.61
C ASN A 455 -9.70 4.24 11.53
N ILE A 456 -10.85 4.91 11.63
CA ILE A 456 -11.88 4.85 10.59
C ILE A 456 -11.32 5.46 9.29
N ASP A 457 -10.86 6.70 9.36
CA ASP A 457 -10.33 7.43 8.20
C ASP A 457 -8.98 6.87 7.74
N SER A 458 -8.11 6.50 8.69
CA SER A 458 -6.74 6.09 8.36
C SER A 458 -6.57 4.62 8.01
N ILE A 459 -7.50 3.74 8.42
CA ILE A 459 -7.40 2.29 8.22
C ILE A 459 -8.65 1.71 7.57
N LEU A 460 -9.84 1.90 8.18
CA LEU A 460 -11.05 1.21 7.75
C LEU A 460 -11.52 1.64 6.35
N ILE A 461 -11.60 2.93 6.07
CA ILE A 461 -12.00 3.47 4.76
C ILE A 461 -11.03 3.02 3.66
N PRO A 462 -9.70 3.24 3.78
CA PRO A 462 -8.73 2.73 2.80
C PRO A 462 -8.86 1.22 2.56
N LYS A 463 -9.02 0.44 3.63
CA LYS A 463 -9.12 -1.02 3.54
C LYS A 463 -10.41 -1.47 2.87
N LEU A 464 -11.54 -0.82 3.16
CA LEU A 464 -12.82 -1.07 2.49
C LEU A 464 -12.74 -0.77 0.99
N LYS A 465 -12.13 0.36 0.59
CA LYS A 465 -11.94 0.71 -0.83
C LYS A 465 -11.14 -0.36 -1.58
N LEU A 466 -10.02 -0.80 -0.99
CA LEU A 466 -9.15 -1.81 -1.58
C LEU A 466 -9.86 -3.17 -1.69
N ILE A 467 -10.49 -3.63 -0.61
CA ILE A 467 -11.25 -4.90 -0.59
C ILE A 467 -12.40 -4.84 -1.60
N LEU A 468 -13.16 -3.74 -1.64
CA LEU A 468 -14.24 -3.58 -2.62
C LEU A 468 -13.71 -3.59 -4.05
N LEU A 469 -12.53 -3.05 -4.34
CA LEU A 469 -11.98 -3.17 -5.70
C LEU A 469 -11.65 -4.63 -6.04
N LEU A 470 -10.96 -5.32 -5.14
CA LEU A 470 -10.42 -6.67 -5.36
C LEU A 470 -11.48 -7.78 -5.25
N LEU A 471 -12.64 -7.53 -4.63
CA LEU A 471 -13.78 -8.45 -4.60
C LEU A 471 -14.66 -8.39 -5.86
N LYS A 472 -14.26 -7.68 -6.93
CA LYS A 472 -15.00 -7.74 -8.19
C LYS A 472 -14.84 -9.13 -8.81
N LYS A 473 -15.94 -9.68 -9.35
CA LYS A 473 -15.96 -11.02 -9.96
C LYS A 473 -14.91 -11.18 -11.07
N GLN A 474 -14.66 -10.14 -11.85
CA GLN A 474 -13.69 -10.18 -12.95
C GLN A 474 -12.23 -10.39 -12.48
N TYR A 475 -11.90 -10.06 -11.22
CA TYR A 475 -10.55 -10.29 -10.67
C TYR A 475 -10.48 -11.60 -9.86
N TYR A 476 -11.49 -12.44 -9.99
CA TYR A 476 -11.59 -13.69 -9.27
C TYR A 476 -10.85 -14.80 -10.00
N ASN A 477 -9.70 -15.21 -9.45
CA ASN A 477 -9.09 -16.47 -9.85
C ASN A 477 -9.87 -17.61 -9.17
N LYS A 478 -10.72 -18.29 -9.95
CA LYS A 478 -11.30 -19.57 -9.52
C LYS A 478 -10.17 -20.58 -9.37
N SER A 479 -9.72 -20.90 -8.15
CA SER A 479 -9.23 -22.25 -7.86
C SER A 479 -8.88 -22.53 -6.39
N GLU A 480 -8.96 -23.84 -6.10
CA GLU A 480 -8.35 -24.64 -5.03
C GLU A 480 -9.05 -24.77 -3.68
N GLU A 481 -8.83 -25.95 -3.07
CA GLU A 481 -9.27 -26.31 -1.72
C GLU A 481 -8.89 -25.22 -0.73
N PHE A 482 -9.91 -24.51 -0.25
CA PHE A 482 -9.74 -23.34 0.58
C PHE A 482 -10.03 -23.65 2.05
N ASN A 483 -9.00 -23.50 2.89
CA ASN A 483 -9.12 -23.56 4.35
C ASN A 483 -8.96 -22.17 4.98
N TYR A 484 -9.88 -21.81 5.87
CA TYR A 484 -9.80 -20.56 6.63
C TYR A 484 -8.61 -20.58 7.60
N ARG A 485 -7.93 -19.44 7.76
CA ARG A 485 -6.75 -19.32 8.62
C ARG A 485 -6.77 -18.07 9.51
N TYR A 486 -7.19 -16.91 9.01
CA TYR A 486 -7.02 -15.63 9.71
C TYR A 486 -8.34 -14.97 10.15
N ILE A 487 -9.34 -14.89 9.27
CA ILE A 487 -10.69 -14.42 9.61
C ILE A 487 -11.39 -15.47 10.45
N ILE A 488 -11.27 -16.74 10.07
CA ILE A 488 -11.73 -17.89 10.86
C ILE A 488 -10.52 -18.79 11.12
N SER A 489 -10.07 -18.87 12.37
CA SER A 489 -8.95 -19.73 12.73
C SER A 489 -9.42 -21.19 12.80
N THR A 490 -8.72 -22.07 12.09
CA THR A 490 -8.95 -23.52 12.10
C THR A 490 -8.01 -24.28 13.05
N ASP A 491 -6.88 -23.69 13.44
CA ASP A 491 -5.98 -24.26 14.47
C ASP A 491 -6.58 -24.12 15.88
N ASN A 492 -6.53 -25.19 16.68
CA ASN A 492 -7.16 -25.24 18.01
C ASN A 492 -6.65 -24.18 19.01
N LYS A 493 -5.33 -23.92 19.05
CA LYS A 493 -4.75 -22.92 19.96
C LYS A 493 -5.11 -21.50 19.49
N SER A 494 -4.98 -21.24 18.20
CA SER A 494 -5.35 -19.96 17.61
C SER A 494 -6.86 -19.71 17.68
N PHE A 495 -7.69 -20.74 17.55
CA PHE A 495 -9.15 -20.66 17.61
C PHE A 495 -9.64 -20.30 19.02
N THR A 496 -9.09 -20.93 20.05
CA THR A 496 -9.42 -20.60 21.44
C THR A 496 -9.02 -19.17 21.80
N ASP A 497 -7.86 -18.69 21.34
CA ASP A 497 -7.47 -17.29 21.49
C ASP A 497 -8.38 -16.34 20.69
N GLN A 498 -8.75 -16.72 19.47
CA GLN A 498 -9.66 -15.94 18.63
C GLN A 498 -11.03 -15.78 19.29
N LYS A 499 -11.61 -16.84 19.87
CA LYS A 499 -12.86 -16.76 20.66
C LYS A 499 -12.75 -15.75 21.80
N ARG A 500 -11.64 -15.77 22.53
CA ARG A 500 -11.36 -14.80 23.61
C ARG A 500 -11.32 -13.37 23.08
N ARG A 501 -10.64 -13.15 21.94
CA ARG A 501 -10.56 -11.83 21.30
C ARG A 501 -11.91 -11.37 20.76
N ILE A 502 -12.69 -12.24 20.12
CA ILE A 502 -14.07 -11.97 19.66
C ILE A 502 -14.93 -11.54 20.84
N ARG A 503 -14.89 -12.28 21.95
CA ARG A 503 -15.64 -11.91 23.16
C ARG A 503 -15.28 -10.49 23.62
N SER A 504 -14.01 -10.14 23.62
CA SER A 504 -13.55 -8.80 23.99
C SER A 504 -14.02 -7.73 23.00
N VAL A 505 -13.69 -7.88 21.71
CA VAL A 505 -13.86 -6.85 20.68
C VAL A 505 -15.32 -6.67 20.27
N MET A 506 -16.10 -7.75 20.19
CA MET A 506 -17.49 -7.69 19.73
C MET A 506 -18.49 -7.40 20.85
N PHE A 507 -18.19 -7.70 22.11
CA PHE A 507 -19.19 -7.61 23.19
C PHE A 507 -18.79 -6.68 24.34
N HIS A 508 -17.51 -6.61 24.70
CA HIS A 508 -17.06 -5.79 25.82
C HIS A 508 -16.62 -4.39 25.40
N LYS A 509 -15.75 -4.30 24.39
CA LYS A 509 -15.20 -3.01 23.93
C LYS A 509 -16.25 -2.01 23.44
N PRO A 510 -17.30 -2.41 22.67
CA PRO A 510 -18.33 -1.47 22.22
C PRO A 510 -19.09 -0.84 23.40
N ILE A 511 -19.51 -1.68 24.35
CA ILE A 511 -20.20 -1.22 25.57
C ILE A 511 -19.29 -0.31 26.39
N ASN A 512 -18.04 -0.73 26.62
CA ASN A 512 -17.07 0.05 27.39
C ASN A 512 -16.74 1.39 26.71
N TYR A 513 -16.59 1.42 25.39
CA TYR A 513 -16.34 2.63 24.63
C TYR A 513 -17.50 3.64 24.78
N LEU A 514 -18.74 3.17 24.57
CA LEU A 514 -19.93 4.01 24.69
C LEU A 514 -20.12 4.52 26.13
N LEU A 515 -19.96 3.66 27.14
CA LEU A 515 -20.08 4.06 28.55
C LEU A 515 -18.96 5.01 29.01
N ASN A 516 -17.71 4.81 28.58
CA ASN A 516 -16.60 5.69 28.97
C ASN A 516 -16.75 7.09 28.37
N ARG A 517 -17.28 7.20 27.15
CA ARG A 517 -17.67 8.48 26.54
C ARG A 517 -18.76 9.17 27.35
N MET A 518 -19.74 8.39 27.84
CA MET A 518 -20.84 8.90 28.67
C MET A 518 -20.37 9.33 30.06
N GLN A 519 -19.48 8.62 30.73
CA GLN A 519 -19.04 8.96 32.09
C GLN A 519 -18.29 10.30 32.18
N LYS A 520 -17.73 10.78 31.07
CA LYS A 520 -17.13 12.11 31.01
C LYS A 520 -18.15 13.25 31.10
N TYR A 521 -19.45 12.96 30.92
CA TYR A 521 -20.54 13.92 30.93
C TYR A 521 -21.67 13.41 31.86
N ASP A 522 -22.41 14.25 32.58
CA ASP A 522 -23.62 13.79 33.30
C ASP A 522 -24.76 13.53 32.30
N SER A 523 -24.55 12.58 31.39
CA SER A 523 -25.39 12.35 30.22
C SER A 523 -26.70 11.62 30.57
N ILE A 524 -27.71 11.71 29.70
CA ILE A 524 -29.03 11.12 29.91
C ILE A 524 -29.00 9.58 29.90
N GLU A 525 -28.07 9.00 29.14
CA GLU A 525 -27.89 7.57 28.96
C GLU A 525 -27.50 6.85 30.27
N ASN A 526 -26.80 7.53 31.18
CA ASN A 526 -26.41 7.00 32.50
C ASN A 526 -27.62 6.64 33.39
N LEU A 527 -28.81 7.16 33.09
CA LEU A 527 -30.06 6.80 33.78
C LEU A 527 -30.62 5.45 33.32
N PHE A 528 -30.20 4.99 32.13
CA PHE A 528 -30.66 3.75 31.53
C PHE A 528 -29.66 2.62 31.72
N ILE A 529 -28.34 2.89 31.65
CA ILE A 529 -27.34 1.85 31.80
C ILE A 529 -26.05 2.39 32.42
N LYS A 530 -25.49 1.63 33.36
CA LYS A 530 -24.23 2.00 34.04
C LYS A 530 -23.34 0.80 34.32
N LYS A 531 -22.05 1.08 34.48
CA LYS A 531 -21.06 0.15 35.03
C LYS A 531 -21.24 0.04 36.54
N SER A 532 -21.25 -1.17 37.06
CA SER A 532 -21.20 -1.46 38.49
C SER A 532 -20.15 -2.53 38.77
N PHE A 533 -19.53 -2.47 39.95
CA PHE A 533 -18.57 -3.46 40.42
C PHE A 533 -19.18 -4.21 41.60
N LYS A 534 -19.35 -5.53 41.45
CA LYS A 534 -19.79 -6.42 42.54
C LYS A 534 -18.81 -7.58 42.61
N ASN A 535 -18.23 -7.84 43.79
CA ASN A 535 -17.25 -8.91 44.04
C ASN A 535 -16.07 -8.92 43.05
N ASN A 536 -15.43 -7.77 42.83
CA ASN A 536 -14.33 -7.58 41.85
C ASN A 536 -14.66 -7.96 40.39
N LYS A 537 -15.94 -8.15 40.05
CA LYS A 537 -16.39 -8.41 38.68
C LYS A 537 -17.17 -7.22 38.14
N GLN A 538 -16.83 -6.82 36.92
CA GLN A 538 -17.50 -5.74 36.20
C GLN A 538 -18.86 -6.22 35.67
N LEU A 539 -19.92 -5.56 36.11
CA LEU A 539 -21.29 -5.81 35.69
C LEU A 539 -21.85 -4.57 34.99
N TYR A 540 -22.70 -4.80 33.99
CA TYR A 540 -23.52 -3.75 33.40
C TYR A 540 -24.91 -3.90 33.99
N ILE A 541 -25.42 -2.82 34.54
CA ILE A 541 -26.75 -2.75 35.15
C ILE A 541 -27.59 -1.81 34.28
N SER A 542 -28.74 -2.28 33.82
CA SER A 542 -29.63 -1.51 32.94
C SER A 542 -31.06 -1.40 33.50
N ALA A 543 -31.72 -0.29 33.19
CA ALA A 543 -33.16 -0.13 33.34
C ALA A 543 -33.88 -1.04 32.34
N ARG A 544 -35.08 -1.49 32.68
CA ARG A 544 -35.87 -2.40 31.86
C ARG A 544 -36.57 -1.60 30.76
N PHE A 545 -35.90 -1.47 29.62
CA PHE A 545 -36.45 -0.85 28.42
C PHE A 545 -36.14 -1.74 27.22
N GLU A 546 -37.12 -1.90 26.33
CA GLU A 546 -36.91 -2.59 25.07
C GLU A 546 -36.29 -1.67 24.01
N PRO A 547 -35.37 -2.17 23.16
CA PRO A 547 -34.78 -1.37 22.09
C PRO A 547 -35.80 -0.68 21.17
N ALA A 548 -36.96 -1.29 20.96
CA ALA A 548 -38.03 -0.75 20.12
C ALA A 548 -38.52 0.62 20.59
N ILE A 549 -38.50 0.87 21.91
CA ILE A 549 -38.90 2.16 22.49
C ILE A 549 -37.93 3.26 22.06
N PHE A 550 -36.62 2.98 22.04
CA PHE A 550 -35.62 3.96 21.61
C PHE A 550 -35.72 4.26 20.11
N TYR A 551 -36.00 3.26 19.26
CA TYR A 551 -36.25 3.50 17.83
C TYR A 551 -37.47 4.38 17.60
N ARG A 552 -38.57 4.12 18.33
CA ARG A 552 -39.78 4.94 18.26
C ARG A 552 -39.54 6.36 18.76
N ALA A 553 -38.78 6.50 19.85
CA ALA A 553 -38.37 7.79 20.38
C ALA A 553 -37.56 8.60 19.35
N LYS A 554 -36.60 7.94 18.68
CA LYS A 554 -35.76 8.58 17.66
C LYS A 554 -36.61 9.12 16.52
N ARG A 555 -37.51 8.30 15.97
CA ARG A 555 -38.43 8.70 14.91
C ARG A 555 -39.33 9.87 15.32
N LEU A 556 -39.80 9.89 16.58
CA LEU A 556 -40.64 10.98 17.08
C LEU A 556 -39.85 12.27 17.30
N MET A 557 -38.60 12.20 17.76
CA MET A 557 -37.70 13.35 17.87
C MET A 557 -37.38 13.92 16.48
N GLU A 558 -37.08 13.08 15.50
CA GLU A 558 -36.82 13.50 14.11
C GLU A 558 -38.06 14.17 13.46
N LEU A 559 -39.27 13.80 13.89
CA LEU A 559 -40.53 14.42 13.47
C LEU A 559 -40.91 15.67 14.31
N GLY A 560 -40.06 16.12 15.23
CA GLY A 560 -40.30 17.29 16.09
C GLY A 560 -41.35 17.08 17.19
N LYS A 561 -41.67 15.84 17.56
CA LYS A 561 -42.70 15.48 18.55
C LYS A 561 -42.11 15.11 19.91
N GLU A 562 -41.28 16.00 20.48
CA GLU A 562 -40.51 15.75 21.71
C GLU A 562 -41.41 15.44 22.93
N ASP A 563 -42.53 16.14 23.10
CA ASP A 563 -43.46 15.91 24.22
C ASP A 563 -44.05 14.49 24.22
N GLN A 564 -44.26 13.93 23.03
CA GLN A 564 -44.75 12.55 22.88
C GLN A 564 -43.68 11.54 23.32
N VAL A 565 -42.40 11.86 23.12
CA VAL A 565 -41.28 11.02 23.54
C VAL A 565 -41.18 10.99 25.05
N LEU A 566 -41.24 12.15 25.70
CA LEU A 566 -41.22 12.25 27.16
C LEU A 566 -42.33 11.39 27.78
N ASN A 567 -43.58 11.62 27.35
CA ASN A 567 -44.74 10.87 27.85
C ASN A 567 -44.64 9.37 27.57
N MET A 568 -44.08 8.97 26.43
CA MET A 568 -43.88 7.56 26.09
C MET A 568 -42.93 6.86 27.07
N PHE A 569 -41.80 7.47 27.43
CA PHE A 569 -40.86 6.87 28.38
C PHE A 569 -41.47 6.72 29.78
N ILE A 570 -42.23 7.71 30.23
CA ILE A 570 -42.90 7.71 31.54
C ILE A 570 -43.98 6.62 31.58
N ASN A 571 -44.85 6.58 30.57
CA ASN A 571 -45.92 5.59 30.48
C ASN A 571 -45.36 4.17 30.41
N TYR A 572 -44.28 3.97 29.66
CA TYR A 572 -43.60 2.68 29.58
C TYR A 572 -43.03 2.25 30.94
N ASN A 573 -42.33 3.16 31.64
CA ASN A 573 -41.80 2.89 32.97
C ASN A 573 -42.92 2.50 33.96
N ASN A 574 -44.03 3.25 33.95
CA ASN A 574 -45.15 2.98 34.84
C ASN A 574 -45.87 1.66 34.58
N SER A 575 -45.88 1.21 33.32
CA SER A 575 -46.58 -0.02 32.90
C SER A 575 -45.74 -1.28 33.06
N PHE A 576 -44.42 -1.21 32.82
CA PHE A 576 -43.55 -2.39 32.72
C PHE A 576 -42.49 -2.49 33.82
N ASN A 577 -42.14 -1.39 34.50
CA ASN A 577 -41.10 -1.39 35.54
C ASN A 577 -41.65 -1.43 36.97
N ASN A 578 -42.97 -1.26 37.14
CA ASN A 578 -43.63 -1.22 38.45
C ASN A 578 -44.24 -2.57 38.90
N ILE A 579 -43.94 -3.70 38.26
CA ILE A 579 -44.57 -4.99 38.59
C ILE A 579 -43.52 -6.08 38.95
N ASP A 580 -43.84 -6.79 40.04
CA ASP A 580 -43.25 -7.96 40.70
C ASP A 580 -42.06 -7.83 41.67
N THR A 581 -42.39 -8.06 42.95
CA THR A 581 -41.52 -8.17 44.13
C THR A 581 -40.54 -9.35 44.10
N GLU A 582 -40.80 -10.40 43.30
CA GLU A 582 -39.91 -11.57 43.19
C GLU A 582 -38.66 -11.34 42.34
N GLN A 583 -38.62 -10.28 41.51
CA GLN A 583 -37.49 -10.01 40.60
C GLN A 583 -36.60 -8.84 41.04
N LYS A 584 -36.84 -8.25 42.22
CA LYS A 584 -36.00 -7.17 42.80
C LYS A 584 -34.57 -7.61 43.11
N GLU A 585 -34.29 -8.91 43.13
CA GLU A 585 -32.96 -9.48 43.39
C GLU A 585 -32.11 -9.72 42.13
N ASN A 586 -32.51 -9.25 40.94
CA ASN A 586 -31.65 -9.38 39.76
C ASN A 586 -30.49 -8.37 39.79
N VAL A 587 -29.26 -8.88 39.95
CA VAL A 587 -28.00 -8.12 40.03
C VAL A 587 -27.72 -7.27 38.78
N HIS A 588 -28.45 -7.51 37.68
CA HIS A 588 -28.29 -6.81 36.40
C HIS A 588 -29.29 -5.68 36.13
N THR A 589 -30.23 -5.41 37.05
CA THR A 589 -31.28 -4.38 36.85
C THR A 589 -31.14 -3.17 37.77
N MET A 590 -31.48 -1.98 37.28
CA MET A 590 -31.57 -0.74 38.07
C MET A 590 -32.95 -0.09 37.94
N SER A 591 -33.34 0.67 38.96
CA SER A 591 -34.50 1.56 38.90
C SER A 591 -34.22 2.75 37.98
N PHE A 592 -35.25 3.17 37.27
CA PHE A 592 -35.23 4.35 36.41
C PHE A 592 -35.63 5.59 37.21
N ASP A 593 -34.80 6.64 37.18
CA ASP A 593 -35.07 7.91 37.86
C ASP A 593 -35.82 8.86 36.92
N GLU A 594 -37.15 8.84 37.01
CA GLU A 594 -38.03 9.65 36.18
C GLU A 594 -37.82 11.16 36.39
N VAL A 595 -37.57 11.59 37.63
CA VAL A 595 -37.39 13.01 37.97
C VAL A 595 -36.12 13.56 37.34
N LYS A 596 -35.02 12.80 37.44
CA LYS A 596 -33.74 13.17 36.82
C LYS A 596 -33.82 13.07 35.29
N PHE A 597 -34.56 12.10 34.75
CA PHE A 597 -34.79 11.99 33.31
C PHE A 597 -35.52 13.20 32.74
N ARG A 598 -36.66 13.62 33.33
CA ARG A 598 -37.42 14.81 32.88
C ARG A 598 -36.53 16.05 32.82
N LYS A 599 -35.72 16.29 33.86
CA LYS A 599 -34.80 17.44 33.94
C LYS A 599 -33.71 17.42 32.86
N LYS A 600 -33.20 16.24 32.50
CA LYS A 600 -32.15 16.10 31.49
C LYS A 600 -32.71 16.10 30.07
N PHE A 601 -33.86 15.46 29.85
CA PHE A 601 -34.54 15.40 28.56
C PHE A 601 -34.83 16.81 28.02
N LEU A 602 -35.33 17.72 28.87
CA LEU A 602 -35.60 19.12 28.50
C LEU A 602 -34.35 19.92 28.10
N LYS A 603 -33.14 19.43 28.44
CA LYS A 603 -31.87 20.06 28.09
C LYS A 603 -31.22 19.43 26.86
N GLU A 604 -31.69 18.26 26.44
CA GLU A 604 -31.09 17.46 25.39
C GLU A 604 -31.80 17.72 24.06
N LYS A 605 -31.11 18.36 23.11
CA LYS A 605 -31.67 18.70 21.79
C LYS A 605 -31.23 17.74 20.69
N ASP A 606 -30.25 16.89 20.96
CA ASP A 606 -29.69 15.95 19.99
C ASP A 606 -30.38 14.58 20.10
N THR A 607 -30.41 13.82 19.00
CA THR A 607 -30.87 12.43 18.96
C THR A 607 -29.76 11.41 19.22
N MET A 608 -28.48 11.82 19.20
CA MET A 608 -27.35 10.88 19.32
C MET A 608 -27.38 10.02 20.59
N TRP A 609 -27.93 10.52 21.69
CA TRP A 609 -28.06 9.74 22.93
C TRP A 609 -28.98 8.51 22.74
N LEU A 610 -30.00 8.61 21.87
CA LEU A 610 -30.86 7.47 21.52
C LEU A 610 -30.10 6.42 20.72
N ASP A 611 -29.25 6.84 19.77
CA ASP A 611 -28.43 5.91 19.00
C ASP A 611 -27.47 5.13 19.89
N ARG A 612 -26.84 5.81 20.85
CA ARG A 612 -25.98 5.17 21.83
C ARG A 612 -26.75 4.20 22.73
N LEU A 613 -27.97 4.54 23.16
CA LEU A 613 -28.82 3.64 23.95
C LEU A 613 -29.24 2.39 23.16
N ILE A 614 -29.66 2.56 21.90
CA ILE A 614 -30.00 1.45 21.02
C ILE A 614 -28.83 0.47 20.92
N LEU A 615 -27.62 0.98 20.63
CA LEU A 615 -26.43 0.15 20.55
C LEU A 615 -26.12 -0.52 21.90
N LEU A 616 -26.10 0.23 23.00
CA LEU A 616 -25.79 -0.31 24.34
C LEU A 616 -26.73 -1.47 24.73
N TYR A 617 -28.04 -1.30 24.53
CA TYR A 617 -29.00 -2.34 24.84
C TYR A 617 -28.82 -3.54 23.92
N LYS A 618 -28.66 -3.34 22.61
CA LYS A 618 -28.46 -4.44 21.66
C LYS A 618 -27.17 -5.23 21.92
N TYR A 619 -26.05 -4.56 22.14
CA TYR A 619 -24.80 -5.22 22.49
C TYR A 619 -24.90 -5.96 23.84
N ASN A 620 -25.60 -5.38 24.82
CA ASN A 620 -25.79 -6.05 26.11
C ASN A 620 -26.72 -7.26 26.00
N GLU A 621 -27.80 -7.20 25.21
CA GLU A 621 -28.68 -8.35 24.89
C GLU A 621 -27.86 -9.51 24.30
N GLN A 622 -27.06 -9.24 23.27
CA GLN A 622 -26.20 -10.23 22.61
C GLN A 622 -25.16 -10.82 23.57
N ARG A 623 -24.58 -10.00 24.45
CA ARG A 623 -23.66 -10.46 25.49
C ARG A 623 -24.33 -11.35 26.53
N ILE A 624 -25.56 -11.02 26.96
CA ILE A 624 -26.33 -11.83 27.91
C ILE A 624 -26.68 -13.18 27.27
N MET A 625 -27.10 -13.19 26.00
CA MET A 625 -27.37 -14.41 25.25
C MET A 625 -26.14 -15.33 25.21
N LEU A 626 -24.96 -14.78 24.90
CA LEU A 626 -23.69 -15.52 24.91
C LEU A 626 -23.39 -16.13 26.29
N LYS A 627 -23.41 -15.31 27.34
CA LYS A 627 -23.11 -15.76 28.71
C LYS A 627 -24.07 -16.84 29.21
N THR A 628 -25.34 -16.74 28.85
CA THR A 628 -26.37 -17.72 29.23
C THR A 628 -26.15 -19.04 28.49
N GLY A 629 -25.74 -19.01 27.22
CA GLY A 629 -25.35 -20.21 26.49
C GLY A 629 -24.14 -20.92 27.08
N GLU A 630 -23.08 -20.17 27.31
CA GLU A 630 -21.83 -20.71 27.86
C GLU A 630 -22.01 -21.31 29.26
N LYS A 631 -22.91 -20.74 30.07
CA LYS A 631 -23.28 -21.35 31.36
C LYS A 631 -23.95 -22.70 31.18
N LYS A 632 -24.84 -22.84 30.20
CA LYS A 632 -25.57 -24.10 29.90
C LYS A 632 -24.68 -25.19 29.29
N ILE A 633 -23.58 -24.81 28.64
CA ILE A 633 -22.63 -25.75 28.04
C ILE A 633 -21.61 -26.24 29.08
N ASN A 634 -21.26 -25.41 30.07
CA ASN A 634 -20.31 -25.74 31.14
C ASN A 634 -20.98 -26.31 32.41
N SER A 635 -22.31 -26.40 32.44
CA SER A 635 -23.13 -27.04 33.47
C SER A 635 -23.63 -28.38 32.95
#